data_AF-A0A8S9FRM7-F1
#
_entry.id   AF-A0A8S9FRM7-F1
#
_cell.length_a   1.000
_cell.length_b   1.000
_cell.length_c   1.000
_cell.angle_alpha   90.00
_cell.angle_beta   90.00
_cell.angle_gamma   90.00
#
_symmetry.space_group_name_H-M   'P 1'
#
loop_
_entity.id
_entity.type
_entity.pdbx_description
1 polymer ?
#
loop_
_entity_poly.entity_id
_entity_poly.type
_entity_poly.pdbx_seq_one_letter_code
_entity_poly.pdbx_strand_id
1 'polypeptide(L)'
;VQTQMRNKEGDRKRAYLTLEELRPLPPHTNTYKSIGILSLSLSLSLSLSLSLSLSLSLSLEEREWFNLIILSTFPRMIYSFCFINRFLLEPKTVLEGEQEQKLKDSEATIASLQTSRENLEKKIAEVENNLRELLQQEPGITRQIMSMSM
;
A
#
# COMPACT_ATOMS: atom_id res chain seq x y z
N VAL A 1 6.84 9.53 -12.77
CA VAL A 1 7.34 10.11 -11.50
C VAL A 1 6.29 10.96 -10.79
N GLN A 2 5.63 11.90 -11.47
CA GLN A 2 4.66 12.82 -10.85
C GLN A 2 3.53 12.14 -10.05
N THR A 3 2.85 11.13 -10.61
CA THR A 3 1.79 10.40 -9.90
C THR A 3 2.31 9.66 -8.66
N GLN A 4 3.52 9.11 -8.73
CA GLN A 4 4.15 8.42 -7.60
C GLN A 4 4.52 9.39 -6.47
N MET A 5 5.08 10.57 -6.81
CA MET A 5 5.34 11.64 -5.85
C MET A 5 4.07 12.11 -5.17
N ARG A 6 3.01 12.41 -5.93
CA ARG A 6 1.72 12.84 -5.38
C ARG A 6 1.13 11.81 -4.42
N ASN A 7 1.22 10.52 -4.76
CA ASN A 7 0.74 9.45 -3.90
C ASN A 7 1.56 9.37 -2.60
N LYS A 8 2.90 9.49 -2.70
CA LYS A 8 3.80 9.49 -1.54
C LYS A 8 3.66 10.71 -0.65
N GLU A 9 3.36 11.88 -1.21
CA GLU A 9 3.00 13.07 -0.44
C GLU A 9 1.70 12.86 0.35
N GLY A 10 0.73 12.14 -0.22
CA GLY A 10 -0.49 11.72 0.47
C GLY A 10 -0.19 10.81 1.66
N ASP A 11 0.68 9.80 1.46
CA ASP A 11 1.15 8.92 2.55
C ASP A 11 1.83 9.72 3.67
N ARG A 12 2.74 10.62 3.31
CA ARG A 12 3.46 11.48 4.25
C ARG A 12 2.52 12.37 5.07
N LYS A 13 1.54 13.01 4.42
CA LYS A 13 0.56 13.87 5.10
C LYS A 13 -0.31 13.07 6.07
N ARG A 14 -0.77 11.88 5.66
CA ARG A 14 -1.47 10.97 6.57
C ARG A 14 -0.61 10.60 7.77
N ALA A 15 0.66 10.27 7.51
CA ALA A 15 1.61 9.93 8.57
C ALA A 15 1.74 11.06 9.60
N TYR A 16 1.98 12.26 9.10
CA TYR A 16 2.13 13.47 9.90
C TYR A 16 0.88 13.81 10.72
N LEU A 17 -0.32 13.76 10.11
CA LEU A 17 -1.57 14.09 10.81
C LEU A 17 -1.86 13.11 11.94
N THR A 18 -1.63 11.81 11.75
CA THR A 18 -1.78 10.84 12.84
C THR A 18 -0.77 11.08 13.96
N LEU A 19 0.47 11.49 13.66
CA LEU A 19 1.43 11.87 14.70
C LEU A 19 0.96 13.09 15.49
N GLU A 20 0.38 14.07 14.81
CA GLU A 20 -0.16 15.27 15.45
C GLU A 20 -1.35 14.94 16.37
N GLU A 21 -2.19 13.99 15.98
CA GLU A 21 -3.30 13.49 16.82
C GLU A 21 -2.79 12.67 18.02
N LEU A 22 -1.72 11.90 17.84
CA LEU A 22 -1.14 11.08 18.91
C LEU A 22 -0.39 11.94 19.92
N ARG A 23 0.43 12.91 19.49
CA ARG A 23 1.30 13.73 20.36
C ARG A 23 0.65 14.29 21.63
N PRO A 24 -0.54 14.91 21.61
CA PRO A 24 -1.16 15.50 22.80
C PRO A 24 -1.65 14.47 23.83
N LEU A 25 -1.76 13.20 23.45
CA LEU A 25 -2.24 12.16 24.37
C LEU A 25 -1.20 11.83 25.47
N PRO A 26 -1.64 11.40 26.66
CA PRO A 26 -0.72 10.93 27.69
C PRO A 26 0.12 9.74 27.22
N PRO A 27 1.38 9.61 27.68
CA PRO A 27 2.29 8.55 27.23
C PRO A 27 1.86 7.13 27.67
N HIS A 28 0.98 7.03 28.66
CA HIS A 28 0.45 5.78 29.21
C HIS A 28 -0.91 5.38 28.60
N THR A 29 -1.34 6.05 27.53
CA THR A 29 -2.58 5.72 26.83
C THR A 29 -2.35 4.60 25.82
N ASN A 30 -3.23 3.60 25.83
CA ASN A 30 -3.25 2.56 24.81
C ASN A 30 -4.11 3.00 23.62
N THR A 31 -3.72 2.57 22.43
CA THR A 31 -4.33 2.96 21.16
C THR A 31 -4.62 1.74 20.31
N TYR A 32 -5.70 1.79 19.55
CA TYR A 32 -6.07 0.71 18.63
C TYR A 32 -5.38 0.90 17.28
N LYS A 33 -4.58 -0.10 16.91
CA LYS A 33 -3.95 -0.20 15.59
C LYS A 33 -4.79 -1.08 14.69
N SER A 34 -5.16 -0.57 13.53
CA SER A 34 -5.82 -1.42 12.54
C SER A 34 -4.83 -2.38 11.88
N ILE A 35 -5.12 -3.68 11.95
CA ILE A 35 -4.36 -4.68 11.18
C ILE A 35 -5.06 -4.89 9.85
N GLY A 36 -4.29 -4.93 8.77
CA GLY A 36 -4.80 -5.05 7.41
C GLY A 36 -5.52 -6.38 7.12
N ILE A 37 -6.26 -6.39 6.01
CA ILE A 37 -7.09 -7.53 5.54
C ILE A 37 -6.27 -8.83 5.35
N LEU A 38 -4.95 -8.72 5.15
CA LEU A 38 -4.06 -9.88 5.00
C LEU A 38 -4.06 -10.82 6.23
N SER A 39 -4.20 -10.26 7.43
CA SER A 39 -4.33 -11.07 8.65
C SER A 39 -5.65 -11.85 8.66
N LEU A 40 -6.73 -11.22 8.17
CA LEU A 40 -8.04 -11.84 8.01
C LEU A 40 -8.01 -12.99 6.99
N SER A 41 -7.36 -12.79 5.84
CA SER A 41 -7.28 -13.84 4.82
C SER A 41 -6.47 -15.03 5.30
N LEU A 42 -5.38 -14.78 6.04
CA LEU A 42 -4.54 -15.85 6.59
C LEU A 42 -5.33 -16.67 7.62
N SER A 43 -6.00 -16.01 8.57
CA SER A 43 -6.83 -16.71 9.55
C SER A 43 -7.99 -17.48 8.94
N LEU A 44 -8.63 -16.91 7.92
CA LEU A 44 -9.74 -17.56 7.23
C LEU A 44 -9.23 -18.82 6.52
N SER A 45 -8.09 -18.73 5.83
CA SER A 45 -7.46 -19.88 5.18
C SER A 45 -7.08 -20.99 6.17
N LEU A 46 -6.52 -20.64 7.33
CA LEU A 46 -6.15 -21.61 8.37
C LEU A 46 -7.39 -22.31 8.94
N SER A 47 -8.47 -21.55 9.17
CA SER A 47 -9.75 -22.07 9.67
C SER A 47 -10.42 -23.02 8.67
N LEU A 48 -10.46 -22.65 7.38
CA LEU A 48 -10.97 -23.52 6.32
C LEU A 48 -10.13 -24.80 6.18
N SER A 49 -8.79 -24.68 6.24
CA SER A 49 -7.90 -25.83 6.16
C SER A 49 -8.13 -26.79 7.33
N LEU A 50 -8.22 -26.28 8.55
CA LEU A 50 -8.45 -27.10 9.74
C LEU A 50 -9.83 -27.77 9.69
N SER A 51 -10.86 -27.05 9.22
CA SER A 51 -12.19 -27.60 9.01
C SER A 51 -12.18 -28.73 7.98
N LEU A 52 -11.49 -28.55 6.85
CA LEU A 52 -11.39 -29.56 5.80
C LEU A 52 -10.63 -30.80 6.29
N SER A 53 -9.53 -30.60 7.04
CA SER A 53 -8.78 -31.69 7.65
C SER A 53 -9.64 -32.50 8.63
N LEU A 54 -10.41 -31.84 9.51
CA LEU A 54 -11.33 -32.53 10.40
C LEU A 54 -12.41 -33.29 9.60
N SER A 55 -13.04 -32.65 8.60
CA SER A 55 -14.05 -33.30 7.75
C SER A 55 -13.53 -34.56 7.06
N LEU A 56 -12.25 -34.59 6.66
CA LEU A 56 -11.61 -35.75 6.04
C LEU A 56 -11.37 -36.90 7.03
N SER A 57 -11.18 -36.60 8.32
CA SER A 57 -10.97 -37.59 9.38
C SER A 57 -12.26 -38.22 9.93
N LEU A 58 -13.43 -37.64 9.66
CA LEU A 58 -14.74 -38.12 10.16
C LEU A 58 -15.35 -39.21 9.25
N SER A 59 -16.11 -40.13 9.87
CA SER A 59 -16.85 -41.19 9.17
C SER A 59 -18.01 -40.62 8.33
N LEU A 60 -18.47 -41.36 7.31
CA LEU A 60 -19.45 -40.86 6.32
C LEU A 60 -20.77 -40.35 6.94
N GLU A 61 -21.18 -40.93 8.06
CA GLU A 61 -22.39 -40.57 8.80
C GLU A 61 -22.20 -39.35 9.74
N GLU A 62 -20.96 -39.07 10.14
CA GLU A 62 -20.61 -37.91 10.99
C GLU A 62 -20.33 -36.64 10.17
N ARG A 63 -20.02 -36.79 8.87
CA ARG A 63 -19.70 -35.67 7.97
C ARG A 63 -20.86 -34.72 7.75
N GLU A 64 -22.09 -35.24 7.62
CA GLU A 64 -23.29 -34.40 7.43
C GLU A 64 -23.54 -33.50 8.64
N TRP A 65 -23.44 -34.07 9.85
CA TRP A 65 -23.57 -33.31 11.11
C TRP A 65 -22.43 -32.32 11.30
N PHE A 66 -21.21 -32.71 10.97
CA PHE A 66 -20.05 -31.81 11.03
C PHE A 66 -20.22 -30.62 10.07
N ASN A 67 -20.68 -30.84 8.83
CA ASN A 67 -20.93 -29.79 7.87
C ASN A 67 -22.03 -28.82 8.32
N LEU A 68 -23.12 -29.31 8.94
CA LEU A 68 -24.18 -28.45 9.51
C LEU A 68 -23.69 -27.62 10.71
N ILE A 69 -22.85 -28.20 11.57
CA ILE A 69 -22.22 -27.48 12.68
C ILE A 69 -21.28 -26.39 12.15
N ILE A 70 -20.45 -26.69 11.15
CA ILE A 70 -19.60 -25.70 10.51
C ILE A 70 -20.46 -24.59 9.88
N LEU A 71 -21.47 -24.91 9.07
CA LEU A 71 -22.29 -23.89 8.41
C LEU A 71 -22.98 -22.92 9.40
N SER A 72 -23.36 -23.41 10.58
CA SER A 72 -24.03 -22.61 11.62
C SER A 72 -23.08 -21.83 12.54
N THR A 73 -21.89 -22.36 12.82
CA THR A 73 -20.93 -21.76 13.76
C THR A 73 -19.85 -20.93 13.09
N PHE A 74 -19.47 -21.30 11.86
CA PHE A 74 -18.40 -20.65 11.11
C PHE A 74 -18.68 -19.16 10.86
N PRO A 75 -19.89 -18.72 10.44
CA PRO A 75 -20.17 -17.30 10.26
C PRO A 75 -19.98 -16.49 11.55
N ARG A 76 -20.45 -17.02 12.69
CA ARG A 76 -20.28 -16.36 14.01
C ARG A 76 -18.81 -16.29 14.43
N MET A 77 -18.06 -17.36 14.18
CA MET A 77 -16.61 -17.38 14.43
C MET A 77 -15.89 -16.37 13.54
N ILE A 78 -16.23 -16.27 12.26
CA ILE A 78 -15.67 -15.29 11.34
C ILE A 78 -16.01 -13.88 11.78
N TYR A 79 -17.24 -13.56 12.15
CA TYR A 79 -17.58 -12.21 12.63
C TYR A 79 -16.80 -11.83 13.90
N SER A 80 -16.70 -12.74 14.86
CA SER A 80 -15.96 -12.51 16.11
C SER A 80 -14.46 -12.37 15.85
N PHE A 81 -13.87 -13.26 15.05
CA PHE A 81 -12.46 -13.24 14.70
C PHE A 81 -12.09 -12.02 13.86
N CYS A 82 -12.93 -11.65 12.88
CA CYS A 82 -12.77 -10.45 12.06
C CYS A 82 -12.87 -9.17 12.89
N PHE A 83 -13.71 -9.15 13.93
CA PHE A 83 -13.82 -8.00 14.83
C PHE A 83 -12.56 -7.86 15.70
N ILE A 84 -12.10 -8.96 16.32
CA ILE A 84 -10.94 -8.97 17.21
C ILE A 84 -9.64 -8.67 16.45
N ASN A 85 -9.45 -9.25 15.26
CA ASN A 85 -8.21 -9.06 14.49
C ASN A 85 -8.16 -7.75 13.72
N ARG A 86 -9.25 -6.98 13.67
CA ARG A 86 -9.25 -5.70 12.98
C ARG A 86 -8.50 -4.63 13.77
N PHE A 87 -8.52 -4.68 15.10
CA PHE A 87 -7.91 -3.65 15.94
C PHE A 87 -7.09 -4.28 17.07
N LEU A 88 -5.78 -4.12 17.02
CA LEU A 88 -4.86 -4.56 18.06
C LEU A 88 -4.60 -3.41 19.04
N LEU A 89 -4.72 -3.69 20.33
CA LEU A 89 -4.39 -2.72 21.36
C LEU A 89 -2.87 -2.66 21.53
N GLU A 90 -2.27 -1.54 21.15
CA GLU A 90 -0.84 -1.29 21.30
C GLU A 90 -0.62 -0.02 22.13
N PRO A 91 0.49 0.06 22.90
CA PRO A 91 0.84 1.30 23.58
C PRO A 91 1.12 2.39 22.54
N LYS A 92 0.67 3.62 22.84
CA LYS A 92 0.82 4.77 21.96
C LYS A 92 2.27 4.96 21.45
N THR A 93 3.26 4.73 22.30
CA THR A 93 4.69 4.95 21.98
C THR A 93 5.17 4.10 20.79
N VAL A 94 4.62 2.89 20.64
CA VAL A 94 4.94 2.00 19.50
C VAL A 94 4.36 2.58 18.21
N LEU A 95 3.12 3.08 18.24
CA LEU A 95 2.51 3.72 17.07
C LEU A 95 3.19 5.02 16.67
N GLU A 96 3.63 5.83 17.64
CA GLU A 96 4.39 7.05 17.36
C GLU A 96 5.71 6.72 16.65
N GLY A 97 6.46 5.72 17.13
CA GLY A 97 7.70 5.29 16.50
C GLY A 97 7.49 4.77 15.07
N GLU A 98 6.46 3.93 14.85
CA GLU A 98 6.13 3.46 13.51
C GLU A 98 5.75 4.58 12.55
N GLN A 99 4.99 5.56 13.04
CA GLN A 99 4.52 6.67 12.21
C GLN A 99 5.64 7.67 11.91
N GLU A 100 6.55 7.88 12.85
CA GLU A 100 7.77 8.66 12.63
C GLU A 100 8.69 7.99 11.60
N GLN A 101 8.85 6.66 11.68
CA GLN A 101 9.61 5.92 10.68
C GLN A 101 8.97 6.01 9.29
N LYS A 102 7.64 5.80 9.19
CA LYS A 102 6.90 5.94 7.93
C LYS A 102 7.03 7.33 7.32
N LEU A 103 7.07 8.37 8.16
CA LEU A 103 7.30 9.74 7.73
C LEU A 103 8.70 9.91 7.14
N LYS A 104 9.74 9.45 7.85
CA LYS A 104 11.14 9.48 7.37
C LYS A 104 11.32 8.73 6.06
N ASP A 105 10.77 7.52 5.94
CA ASP A 105 10.86 6.70 4.73
C ASP A 105 10.16 7.38 3.54
N SER A 106 9.00 8.02 3.79
CA SER A 106 8.26 8.75 2.75
C SER A 106 9.02 9.98 2.27
N GLU A 107 9.65 10.73 3.18
CA GLU A 107 10.48 11.90 2.85
C GLU A 107 11.71 11.51 2.03
N ALA A 108 12.41 10.45 2.42
CA ALA A 108 13.54 9.90 1.66
C ALA A 108 13.11 9.46 0.24
N THR A 109 11.94 8.84 0.11
CA THR A 109 11.40 8.42 -1.19
C THR A 109 11.00 9.60 -2.06
N ILE A 110 10.43 10.66 -1.47
CA ILE A 110 10.08 11.88 -2.22
C ILE A 110 11.35 12.57 -2.71
N ALA A 111 12.39 12.68 -1.88
CA ALA A 111 13.66 13.27 -2.27
C ALA A 111 14.32 12.51 -3.44
N SER A 112 14.31 11.17 -3.42
CA SER A 112 14.87 10.39 -4.52
C SER A 112 14.06 10.52 -5.82
N LEU A 113 12.72 10.59 -5.72
CA LEU A 113 11.85 10.83 -6.87
C LEU A 113 12.03 12.25 -7.44
N GLN A 114 12.26 13.25 -6.60
CA GLN A 114 12.56 14.62 -7.02
C GLN A 114 13.86 14.67 -7.82
N THR A 115 14.94 14.10 -7.30
CA THR A 115 16.23 14.00 -8.01
C THR A 115 16.07 13.30 -9.36
N SER A 116 15.30 12.21 -9.40
CA SER A 116 15.01 11.50 -10.66
C SER A 116 14.23 12.37 -11.65
N ARG A 117 13.27 13.16 -11.19
CA ARG A 117 12.51 14.10 -12.03
C ARG A 117 13.41 15.15 -12.65
N GLU A 118 14.25 15.80 -11.85
CA GLU A 118 15.20 16.82 -12.31
C GLU A 118 16.18 16.27 -13.34
N ASN A 119 16.67 15.05 -13.12
CA ASN A 119 17.56 14.38 -14.07
C ASN A 119 16.88 14.09 -15.41
N LEU A 120 15.59 13.70 -15.39
CA LEU A 120 14.82 13.50 -16.62
C LEU A 120 14.56 14.83 -17.33
N GLU A 121 14.23 15.89 -16.61
CA GLU A 121 14.03 17.24 -17.17
C GLU A 121 15.30 17.76 -17.87
N LYS A 122 16.49 17.55 -17.26
CA LYS A 122 17.78 17.87 -17.90
C LYS A 122 18.01 17.09 -19.19
N LYS A 123 17.76 15.78 -19.18
CA LYS A 123 17.92 14.93 -20.38
C LYS A 123 16.96 15.34 -21.50
N ILE A 124 15.75 15.77 -21.17
CA ILE A 124 14.80 16.30 -22.17
C ILE A 124 15.38 17.56 -22.81
N ALA A 125 15.84 18.52 -22.01
CA ALA A 125 16.42 19.76 -22.53
C ALA A 125 17.67 19.52 -23.40
N GLU A 126 18.53 18.57 -23.01
CA GLU A 126 19.70 18.16 -23.80
C GLU A 126 19.29 17.56 -25.15
N VAL A 127 18.32 16.64 -25.16
CA VAL A 127 17.81 16.02 -26.39
C VAL A 127 17.14 17.07 -27.30
N GLU A 128 16.36 17.98 -26.74
CA GLU A 128 15.74 19.08 -27.50
C GLU A 128 16.78 20.01 -28.12
N ASN A 129 17.85 20.33 -27.40
CA ASN A 129 18.93 21.15 -27.93
C ASN A 129 19.68 20.44 -29.07
N ASN A 130 20.05 19.17 -28.86
CA ASN A 130 20.71 18.35 -29.88
C ASN A 130 19.86 18.27 -31.17
N LEU A 131 18.54 18.09 -31.04
CA LEU A 131 17.63 18.09 -32.18
C LEU A 131 17.58 19.44 -32.91
N ARG A 132 17.57 20.55 -32.18
CA ARG A 132 17.61 21.90 -32.78
C ARG A 132 18.89 22.14 -33.55
N GLU A 133 20.03 21.70 -33.02
CA GLU A 133 21.33 21.79 -33.68
C GLU A 133 21.37 20.94 -34.97
N LEU A 134 20.88 19.70 -34.93
CA LEU A 134 20.79 18.84 -36.12
C LEU A 134 19.87 19.43 -37.21
N LEU A 135 18.71 19.98 -36.83
CA LEU A 135 17.80 20.62 -37.78
C LEU A 135 18.37 21.92 -38.38
N GLN A 136 19.22 22.64 -37.64
CA GLN A 136 19.95 23.78 -38.19
C GLN A 136 21.01 23.36 -39.22
N GLN A 137 21.65 22.19 -39.04
CA GLN A 137 22.63 21.67 -39.99
C GLN A 137 22.00 21.17 -41.30
N GLU A 138 20.75 20.69 -41.26
CA GLU A 138 20.04 20.17 -42.45
C GLU A 138 18.71 20.89 -42.73
N PRO A 139 18.72 22.03 -43.45
CA PRO A 139 17.51 22.77 -43.82
C PRO A 139 16.58 21.99 -44.78
N GLY A 140 17.04 20.89 -45.38
CA GLY A 140 16.26 20.00 -46.23
C GLY A 140 15.28 19.10 -45.44
N ILE A 141 15.72 18.55 -44.30
CA ILE A 141 14.90 17.66 -43.47
C ILE A 141 13.77 18.41 -42.77
N THR A 142 14.03 19.63 -42.30
CA THR A 142 13.01 20.51 -41.70
C THR A 142 11.84 20.75 -42.65
N ARG A 143 12.12 20.98 -43.94
CA ARG A 143 11.07 21.13 -44.99
C ARG A 143 10.27 19.85 -45.19
N GLN A 144 10.92 18.69 -45.12
CA GLN A 144 10.28 17.40 -45.33
C GLN A 144 9.35 17.02 -44.17
N ILE A 145 9.77 17.26 -42.92
CA ILE A 145 8.93 17.04 -41.73
C ILE A 145 7.72 17.99 -41.71
N MET A 146 7.90 19.28 -42.02
CA MET A 146 6.79 20.24 -42.11
C MET A 146 5.82 19.93 -43.25
N SER A 147 6.29 19.28 -44.33
CA SER A 147 5.43 18.83 -45.43
C SER A 147 4.61 17.56 -45.12
N MET A 148 4.96 16.81 -44.07
CA MET A 148 4.29 15.57 -43.68
C MET A 148 3.27 15.75 -42.53
N SER A 149 3.27 16.89 -41.83
CA SER A 149 2.35 17.18 -40.71
C SER A 149 1.10 17.97 -41.12
N MET A 150 0.78 18.06 -42.42
CA MET A 150 -0.41 18.72 -42.96
C MET A 150 -1.44 17.71 -43.44
#